data_AF-A0A2E5JKL3-F1
#
_entry.id   AF-A0A2E5JKL3-F1
#
_cell.length_a   1.000
_cell.length_b   1.000
_cell.length_c   1.000
_cell.angle_alpha   90.00
_cell.angle_beta   90.00
_cell.angle_gamma   90.00
#
_symmetry.space_group_name_H-M   'P 1'
#
loop_
_entity.id
_entity.type
_entity.pdbx_description
1 polymer ?
#
loop_
_entity_poly.entity_id
_entity_poly.type
_entity_poly.pdbx_seq_one_letter_code
_entity_poly.pdbx_strand_id
1 'polypeptide(L)'
;MPKTTRDILIKALIEQELSTMAFEELLPEIPVDATPSEALRQARSKLEQEYSLISLSDLESLYRIFIMESDVDSSGDDDGAQFFEVDDMLGKLNIA
;
A
#
# COMPACT_ATOMS: atom_id res chain seq x y z
N MET A 1 3.19 -7.68 -19.16
CA MET A 1 4.37 -6.83 -18.91
C MET A 1 4.85 -7.12 -17.49
N PRO A 2 6.16 -7.24 -17.24
CA PRO A 2 6.66 -7.37 -15.87
C PRO A 2 6.29 -6.13 -15.07
N LYS A 3 5.86 -6.30 -13.82
CA LYS A 3 5.61 -5.18 -12.90
C LYS A 3 6.94 -4.51 -12.59
N THR A 4 7.01 -3.19 -12.69
CA THR A 4 8.21 -2.45 -12.31
C THR A 4 8.31 -2.36 -10.79
N THR A 5 9.51 -2.12 -10.26
CA THR A 5 9.72 -1.82 -8.83
C THR A 5 8.78 -0.73 -8.32
N ARG A 6 8.60 0.32 -9.13
CA ARG A 6 7.63 1.38 -8.82
C ARG A 6 6.23 0.81 -8.62
N ASP A 7 5.74 0.02 -9.58
CA ASP A 7 4.38 -0.55 -9.50
C ASP A 7 4.18 -1.43 -8.27
N ILE A 8 5.24 -2.13 -7.85
CA ILE A 8 5.26 -2.95 -6.64
C ILE A 8 5.14 -2.09 -5.39
N LEU A 9 6.01 -1.08 -5.25
CA LEU A 9 6.03 -0.19 -4.08
C LEU A 9 4.74 0.61 -3.95
N ILE A 10 4.24 1.16 -5.06
CA ILE A 10 2.97 1.89 -5.09
C ILE A 10 1.84 0.97 -4.63
N LYS A 11 1.76 -0.26 -5.15
CA LYS A 11 0.72 -1.20 -4.75
C LYS A 11 0.78 -1.53 -3.26
N ALA A 12 1.97 -1.77 -2.73
CA ALA A 12 2.16 -2.11 -1.32
C ALA A 12 1.76 -0.94 -0.41
N LEU A 13 2.19 0.28 -0.72
CA LEU A 13 1.85 1.49 0.04
C LEU A 13 0.35 1.77 0.04
N ILE A 14 -0.31 1.61 -1.12
CA ILE A 14 -1.76 1.78 -1.23
C ILE A 14 -2.52 0.73 -0.42
N GLU A 15 -2.08 -0.53 -0.47
CA GLU A 15 -2.71 -1.59 0.34
C GLU A 15 -2.55 -1.31 1.84
N GLN A 16 -1.38 -0.81 2.27
CA GLN A 16 -1.14 -0.41 3.66
C GLN A 16 -2.02 0.78 4.08
N GLU A 17 -2.08 1.83 3.25
CA GLU A 17 -2.88 3.02 3.54
C GLU A 17 -4.37 2.72 3.59
N LEU A 18 -4.90 1.95 2.63
CA LEU A 18 -6.30 1.53 2.64
C LEU A 18 -6.65 0.60 3.81
N SER A 19 -5.68 -0.16 4.33
CA SER A 19 -5.88 -1.05 5.49
C SER A 19 -5.94 -0.29 6.82
N THR A 20 -5.35 0.91 6.87
CA THR A 20 -5.25 1.74 8.09
C THR A 20 -6.23 2.91 8.09
N MET A 21 -6.73 3.31 6.92
CA MET A 21 -7.70 4.41 6.78
C MET A 21 -9.09 3.99 7.25
N ALA A 22 -9.71 4.81 8.11
CA ALA A 22 -11.11 4.63 8.49
C ALA A 22 -12.02 4.83 7.27
N PHE A 23 -13.16 4.13 7.22
CA PHE A 23 -14.06 4.22 6.06
C PHE A 23 -14.56 5.67 5.85
N GLU A 24 -14.76 6.39 6.94
CA GLU A 24 -15.14 7.81 7.01
C GLU A 24 -14.08 8.76 6.43
N GLU A 25 -12.82 8.34 6.34
CA GLU A 25 -11.72 9.10 5.75
C GLU A 25 -11.54 8.81 4.26
N LEU A 26 -12.04 7.66 3.77
CA LEU A 26 -12.20 7.38 2.34
C LEU A 26 -13.28 8.27 1.69
N LEU A 27 -14.02 9.03 2.50
CA LEU A 27 -15.29 9.67 2.20
C LEU A 27 -15.29 11.21 1.97
N PRO A 28 -14.30 11.89 1.33
CA PRO A 28 -14.51 13.29 0.94
C PRO A 28 -15.33 13.47 -0.36
N GLU A 29 -15.51 12.43 -1.19
CA GLU A 29 -16.02 12.59 -2.58
C GLU A 29 -17.05 11.53 -3.02
N ILE A 30 -17.66 10.81 -2.09
CA ILE A 30 -18.54 9.68 -2.41
C ILE A 30 -19.97 10.21 -2.57
N PRO A 31 -20.61 10.01 -3.74
CA PRO A 31 -22.04 10.29 -3.89
C PRO A 31 -22.81 9.56 -2.80
N VAL A 32 -23.89 10.16 -2.28
CA VAL A 32 -24.71 9.57 -1.20
C VAL A 32 -25.17 8.13 -1.50
N ASP A 33 -25.18 7.74 -2.77
CA ASP A 33 -25.62 6.44 -3.28
C ASP A 33 -24.48 5.45 -3.60
N ALA A 34 -23.21 5.82 -3.44
CA ALA A 34 -22.09 4.97 -3.82
C ALA A 34 -21.81 3.88 -2.77
N THR A 35 -21.57 2.68 -3.27
CA THR A 35 -21.31 1.49 -2.46
C THR A 35 -19.90 1.53 -1.84
N PRO A 36 -19.65 0.82 -0.73
CA PRO A 36 -18.31 0.69 -0.15
C PRO A 36 -17.24 0.20 -1.14
N SER A 37 -17.62 -0.64 -2.11
CA SER A 37 -16.70 -1.10 -3.16
C SER A 37 -16.34 0.02 -4.16
N GLU A 38 -17.28 0.90 -4.48
CA GLU A 38 -17.03 2.05 -5.36
C GLU A 38 -16.20 3.12 -4.67
N ALA A 39 -16.43 3.31 -3.37
CA ALA A 39 -15.61 4.13 -2.48
C ALA A 39 -14.14 3.68 -2.49
N LEU A 40 -13.90 2.40 -2.20
CA LEU A 40 -12.56 1.81 -2.20
C LEU A 40 -11.88 1.88 -3.56
N ARG A 41 -12.63 1.66 -4.65
CA ARG A 41 -12.08 1.77 -6.00
C ARG A 41 -11.64 3.20 -6.32
N GLN A 42 -12.42 4.20 -5.92
CA GLN A 42 -12.07 5.61 -6.13
C GLN A 42 -10.87 6.03 -5.28
N ALA A 43 -10.87 5.69 -3.99
CA ALA A 43 -9.75 5.94 -3.10
C ALA A 43 -8.46 5.31 -3.64
N ARG A 44 -8.52 4.03 -4.04
CA ARG A 44 -7.39 3.34 -4.68
C ARG A 44 -6.90 4.07 -5.94
N SER A 45 -7.81 4.45 -6.83
CA SER A 45 -7.43 5.14 -8.07
C SER A 45 -6.78 6.50 -7.81
N LYS A 46 -7.22 7.22 -6.76
CA LYS A 46 -6.64 8.50 -6.37
C LYS A 46 -5.24 8.31 -5.79
N LEU A 47 -5.08 7.37 -4.88
CA LEU A 47 -3.77 7.03 -4.32
C LEU A 47 -2.81 6.54 -5.41
N GLU A 48 -3.26 5.73 -6.38
CA GLU A 48 -2.43 5.31 -7.53
C GLU A 48 -1.92 6.53 -8.31
N GLN A 49 -2.74 7.56 -8.50
CA GLN A 49 -2.31 8.81 -9.15
C GLN A 49 -1.33 9.59 -8.27
N GLU A 50 -1.62 9.77 -6.98
CA GLU A 50 -0.78 10.52 -6.06
C GLU A 50 0.62 9.89 -5.92
N TYR A 51 0.68 8.57 -5.66
CA TYR A 51 1.94 7.84 -5.57
C TYR A 51 2.69 7.76 -6.91
N SER A 52 2.01 7.85 -8.06
CA SER A 52 2.68 7.88 -9.37
C SER A 52 3.53 9.14 -9.59
N LEU A 53 3.20 10.23 -8.89
CA LEU A 53 3.93 11.50 -8.95
C LEU A 53 5.15 11.52 -8.01
N ILE A 54 5.27 10.54 -7.13
CA ILE A 54 6.34 10.43 -6.14
C ILE A 54 7.59 9.82 -6.79
N SER A 55 8.77 10.29 -6.39
CA SER A 55 10.04 9.74 -6.89
C SER A 55 10.23 8.30 -6.40
N LEU A 56 11.01 7.50 -7.14
CA LEU A 56 11.26 6.11 -6.74
C LEU A 56 11.95 6.02 -5.37
N SER A 57 12.90 6.92 -5.10
CA SER A 57 13.63 6.97 -3.83
C SER A 57 12.70 7.30 -2.65
N ASP A 58 11.71 8.18 -2.87
CA ASP A 58 10.74 8.53 -1.84
C ASP A 58 9.76 7.38 -1.61
N LEU A 59 9.32 6.69 -2.67
CA LEU A 59 8.50 5.47 -2.55
C LEU A 59 9.22 4.39 -1.75
N GLU A 60 10.51 4.17 -1.99
CA GLU A 60 11.33 3.23 -1.20
C GLU A 60 11.46 3.65 0.27
N SER A 61 11.57 4.96 0.53
CA SER A 61 11.66 5.50 1.89
C SER A 61 10.34 5.33 2.64
N LEU A 62 9.22 5.68 2.01
CA LEU A 62 7.88 5.48 2.56
C LEU A 62 7.61 3.99 2.82
N TYR A 63 8.01 3.12 1.89
CA TYR A 63 7.88 1.67 2.05
C TYR A 63 8.65 1.18 3.29
N ARG A 64 9.87 1.66 3.50
CA ARG A 64 10.66 1.28 4.68
C ARG A 64 9.98 1.73 5.98
N ILE A 65 9.46 2.96 6.01
CA ILE A 65 8.81 3.55 7.20
C ILE A 65 7.48 2.85 7.52
N PHE A 66 6.63 2.65 6.51
CA PHE A 66 5.25 2.22 6.77
C PHE A 66 5.04 0.70 6.73
N ILE A 67 5.98 -0.04 6.13
CA ILE A 67 5.83 -1.49 5.92
C ILE A 67 6.99 -2.26 6.57
N MET A 68 8.27 -1.88 6.35
CA MET A 68 9.37 -2.60 7.00
C MET A 68 9.50 -2.33 8.50
N GLU A 69 9.26 -1.10 8.97
CA GLU A 69 9.33 -0.82 10.41
C GLU A 69 8.17 -1.45 11.19
N SER A 70 7.02 -1.72 10.56
CA SER A 70 5.91 -2.44 11.20
C SER A 70 6.19 -3.93 11.48
N ASP A 71 7.16 -4.54 10.79
CA ASP A 71 7.54 -5.95 11.01
C ASP A 71 8.48 -6.13 12.23
N VAL A 72 9.06 -5.04 12.77
CA VAL A 72 10.07 -5.12 13.84
C VAL A 72 9.44 -5.26 15.25
N ASP A 73 8.15 -4.98 15.41
CA ASP A 73 7.44 -5.08 16.71
C ASP A 73 6.65 -6.39 16.92
N SER A 74 6.63 -7.30 15.94
CA SER A 74 5.89 -8.58 16.05
C SER A 74 6.73 -9.68 16.72
N SER A 75 7.16 -9.44 17.96
CA SER A 75 7.53 -10.51 18.89
C SER A 75 6.48 -10.63 19.98
N GLY A 76 5.49 -11.50 19.78
CA GLY A 76 4.59 -11.94 20.85
C GLY A 76 3.16 -12.11 20.40
N ASP A 77 2.87 -13.31 19.89
CA ASP A 77 1.59 -14.01 19.91
C ASP A 77 0.40 -13.44 19.11
N ASP A 78 -0.30 -14.39 18.48
CA ASP A 78 -1.69 -14.36 18.04
C ASP A 78 -2.03 -13.79 16.64
N ASP A 79 -2.30 -14.74 15.74
CA ASP A 79 -3.33 -14.75 14.69
C ASP A 79 -3.79 -13.42 14.07
N GLY A 80 -3.44 -13.24 12.79
CA GLY A 80 -4.40 -12.66 11.84
C GLY A 80 -3.97 -11.44 11.04
N ALA A 81 -2.90 -11.53 10.26
CA ALA A 81 -2.84 -10.92 8.93
C ALA A 81 -1.65 -11.52 8.17
N GLN A 82 -1.92 -12.42 7.21
CA GLN A 82 -0.93 -12.75 6.19
C GLN A 82 -0.79 -11.53 5.27
N PHE A 83 0.00 -10.54 5.69
CA PHE A 83 0.54 -9.55 4.75
C PHE A 83 1.45 -10.32 3.78
N PHE A 84 1.09 -10.28 2.50
CA PHE A 84 1.79 -10.98 1.42
C PHE A 84 3.28 -10.68 1.50
N GLU A 85 4.12 -11.73 1.50
CA GLU A 85 5.58 -11.67 1.50
C GLU A 85 6.12 -10.64 0.50
N VAL A 86 6.39 -9.42 0.98
CA VAL A 86 7.09 -8.42 0.19
C VAL A 86 8.60 -8.72 0.15
N ASP A 87 9.08 -9.56 1.05
CA ASP A 87 10.45 -10.08 1.06
C ASP A 87 10.83 -10.83 -0.23
N ASP A 88 9.89 -11.56 -0.86
CA ASP A 88 10.13 -12.21 -2.16
C ASP A 88 10.15 -11.23 -3.35
N MET A 89 9.62 -10.01 -3.17
CA MET A 89 9.70 -8.94 -4.17
C MET A 89 10.99 -8.13 -4.05
N LEU A 90 11.47 -7.87 -2.83
CA LEU A 90 12.75 -7.18 -2.62
C LEU A 90 13.97 -8.07 -2.89
N GLY A 91 13.86 -9.38 -2.65
CA GLY A 91 14.88 -10.35 -3.06
C GLY A 91 15.16 -10.36 -4.57
N LYS A 92 14.17 -9.99 -5.39
CA LYS A 92 14.30 -9.86 -6.85
C LYS A 92 14.85 -8.52 -7.30
N LEU A 93 14.83 -7.51 -6.44
CA LEU A 93 15.37 -6.17 -6.69
C LEU A 93 16.89 -6.09 -6.47
N ASN A 94 17.49 -7.10 -5.84
CA ASN A 94 18.93 -7.18 -5.59
C ASN A 94 19.68 -8.12 -6.55
N ILE A 95 19.21 -8.25 -7.80
CA ILE A 95 19.97 -8.88 -8.88
C ILE A 95 19.97 -7.94 -10.11
N ALA A 96 20.77 -6.88 -10.03
CA ALA A 96 21.32 -6.17 -11.18
C ALA A 96 22.62 -5.47 -10.76
#